data_AF-A0A9W3BNJ6-F1
#
_entry.id   AF-A0A9W3BNJ6-F1
#
_cell.length_a   1.000
_cell.length_b   1.000
_cell.length_c   1.000
_cell.angle_alpha   90.00
_cell.angle_beta   90.00
_cell.angle_gamma   90.00
#
_symmetry.space_group_name_H-M   'P 1'
#
loop_
_entity.id
_entity.type
_entity.pdbx_description
1 polymer ?
#
loop_
_entity_poly.entity_id
_entity_poly.type
_entity_poly.pdbx_seq_one_letter_code
_entity_poly.pdbx_strand_id
1 'polypeptide(L)'
;MFELLFLTLYSLLLVHSSKGLCYEDQVTCVRTMRQVLVNTSYYWFGTSHNETCQGSSSMSCDNPEPIRLSLASRLFGLSDVHNKTELTALTRQVKLAFVTFNSPAGSIFACGHNFKIPEVANYIVDPLRTMAISSWSLQKVPQVAWDSPNNQTLYTVVIWDAGHYHLHGLYINCYQSSLISGTTIFNYSAPSNPYYISNPVVVLVIPQTVRLNQSSVAQAVEAITGRHQGRFVLSEFRDQFSQELSQRPSHINIITLEADPFSVQYYKDKFVVDNCALLISRLTPLHQVAKLSNLSMSWGDNSTESTDFNNTYLTSLALNLAVTYNTGDFRVEYCCTNYSITSGMFTANPFDESPVRSAVVRLRPRVTLSPMNMKDANRYRSRVYTLFMVDVAPAVEAGQSNARYFTHWLVTNIRNGDVSSGDELSEYFGPNPIIP
;
A
#
# COMPACT_ATOMS: atom_id res chain seq x y z
N MET A 1 -63.69 3.44 8.67
CA MET A 1 -64.45 2.32 8.06
C MET A 1 -64.13 2.38 6.57
N PHE A 2 -63.16 1.68 5.97
CA PHE A 2 -62.25 0.57 6.27
C PHE A 2 -60.91 0.96 5.60
N GLU A 3 -59.74 0.98 6.24
CA GLU A 3 -58.89 -0.13 6.71
C GLU A 3 -58.29 -1.05 5.63
N LEU A 4 -56.95 -1.04 5.63
CA LEU A 4 -55.97 -2.13 5.40
C LEU A 4 -56.07 -2.99 4.14
N LEU A 5 -54.96 -3.11 3.39
CA LEU A 5 -54.10 -4.31 3.41
C LEU A 5 -52.90 -4.20 2.44
N PHE A 6 -51.77 -4.77 2.91
CA PHE A 6 -50.53 -5.12 2.19
C PHE A 6 -49.45 -4.06 1.93
N LEU A 7 -48.77 -3.67 3.01
CA LEU A 7 -47.33 -3.35 2.99
C LEU A 7 -46.62 -4.31 3.95
N THR A 8 -46.13 -5.43 3.43
CA THR A 8 -45.16 -6.31 4.10
C THR A 8 -44.22 -6.93 3.08
N LEU A 9 -42.95 -7.01 3.48
CA LEU A 9 -41.82 -7.73 2.87
C LEU A 9 -41.20 -7.11 1.60
N TYR A 10 -40.12 -6.35 1.77
CA TYR A 10 -38.74 -6.88 1.65
C TYR A 10 -37.73 -5.77 2.02
N SER A 11 -37.70 -5.40 3.29
CA SER A 11 -36.53 -4.74 3.88
C SER A 11 -35.46 -5.81 4.09
N LEU A 12 -34.74 -6.17 3.03
CA LEU A 12 -33.52 -6.97 3.18
C LEU A 12 -32.50 -6.08 3.88
N LEU A 13 -32.34 -6.35 5.17
CA LEU A 13 -31.32 -5.83 6.06
C LEU A 13 -29.92 -6.11 5.49
N LEU A 14 -29.41 -5.22 4.63
CA LEU A 14 -27.98 -4.93 4.61
C LEU A 14 -27.70 -4.06 5.83
N VAL A 15 -27.58 -4.72 6.99
CA VAL A 15 -26.84 -4.15 8.11
C VAL A 15 -25.39 -4.08 7.66
N HIS A 16 -25.03 -3.01 6.95
CA HIS A 16 -23.69 -2.47 7.06
C HIS A 16 -23.55 -2.06 8.52
N SER A 17 -23.13 -3.01 9.34
CA SER A 17 -22.61 -2.71 10.66
C SER A 17 -21.48 -1.73 10.41
N SER A 18 -21.70 -0.46 10.72
CA SER A 18 -20.63 0.46 11.06
C SER A 18 -19.96 -0.16 12.29
N LYS A 19 -19.09 -1.14 12.06
CA LYS A 19 -18.36 -1.85 13.11
C LYS A 19 -17.62 -0.78 13.87
N GLY A 20 -17.84 -0.70 15.18
CA GLY A 20 -17.03 0.12 16.07
C GLY A 20 -15.54 -0.20 15.91
N LEU A 21 -14.69 0.64 16.47
CA LEU A 21 -13.25 0.34 16.54
C LEU A 21 -13.05 -0.98 17.32
N CYS A 22 -12.05 -1.79 16.97
CA CYS A 22 -11.76 -3.06 17.66
C CYS A 22 -11.75 -2.94 19.20
N TYR A 23 -11.32 -1.79 19.71
CA TYR A 23 -11.19 -1.53 21.14
C TYR A 23 -12.47 -1.10 21.85
N GLU A 24 -13.56 -0.81 21.11
CA GLU A 24 -14.89 -0.53 21.68
C GLU A 24 -15.60 -1.83 22.09
N ASP A 25 -15.37 -2.94 21.36
CA ASP A 25 -15.83 -4.29 21.70
C ASP A 25 -14.68 -5.29 21.51
N GLN A 26 -13.81 -5.36 22.52
CA GLN A 26 -12.64 -6.24 22.51
C GLN A 26 -13.01 -7.72 22.41
N VAL A 27 -14.17 -8.14 22.94
CA VAL A 27 -14.60 -9.55 22.91
C VAL A 27 -14.90 -9.95 21.47
N THR A 28 -15.70 -9.14 20.76
CA THR A 28 -15.97 -9.37 19.35
C THR A 28 -14.71 -9.22 18.52
N CYS A 29 -13.88 -8.21 18.78
CA CYS A 29 -12.64 -8.02 18.05
C CYS A 29 -11.69 -9.22 18.15
N VAL A 30 -11.37 -9.66 19.38
CA VAL A 30 -10.50 -10.84 19.60
C VAL A 30 -11.08 -12.07 18.90
N ARG A 31 -12.39 -12.29 18.98
CA ARG A 31 -13.05 -13.40 18.30
C ARG A 31 -12.87 -13.32 16.78
N THR A 32 -13.08 -12.15 16.17
CA THR A 32 -12.91 -11.95 14.74
C THR A 32 -11.45 -12.03 14.32
N MET A 33 -10.52 -11.47 15.09
CA MET A 33 -9.07 -11.59 14.82
C MET A 33 -8.63 -13.05 14.80
N ARG A 34 -9.11 -13.88 15.74
CA ARG A 34 -8.81 -15.33 15.74
C ARG A 34 -9.34 -16.03 14.49
N GLN A 35 -10.48 -15.60 13.95
CA GLN A 35 -11.01 -16.12 12.68
C GLN A 35 -10.14 -15.68 11.49
N VAL A 36 -9.70 -14.41 11.47
CA VAL A 36 -8.77 -13.88 10.45
C VAL A 36 -7.46 -14.66 10.44
N LEU A 37 -6.91 -15.01 11.61
CA LEU A 37 -5.64 -15.75 11.70
C LEU A 37 -5.66 -17.09 10.94
N VAL A 38 -6.79 -17.80 10.92
CA VAL A 38 -6.93 -19.12 10.27
C VAL A 38 -7.63 -19.05 8.90
N ASN A 39 -8.02 -17.87 8.45
CA ASN A 39 -8.71 -17.69 7.18
C ASN A 39 -7.70 -17.69 6.03
N THR A 40 -7.79 -18.71 5.16
CA THR A 40 -6.87 -18.89 4.02
C THR A 40 -7.12 -17.91 2.88
N SER A 41 -8.24 -17.20 2.84
CA SER A 41 -8.57 -16.26 1.77
C SER A 41 -8.41 -14.79 2.18
N TYR A 42 -8.02 -14.51 3.42
CA TYR A 42 -8.05 -13.14 3.96
C TYR A 42 -6.90 -12.27 3.45
N TYR A 43 -5.71 -12.84 3.28
CA TYR A 43 -4.53 -12.13 2.79
C TYR A 43 -4.09 -12.63 1.42
N TRP A 44 -3.37 -11.78 0.71
CA TRP A 44 -2.97 -11.97 -0.68
C TRP A 44 -2.15 -13.22 -0.96
N PHE A 45 -1.42 -13.73 0.03
CA PHE A 45 -0.59 -14.93 -0.10
C PHE A 45 -1.37 -16.23 0.09
N GLY A 46 -2.69 -16.13 0.28
CA GLY A 46 -3.59 -17.23 0.54
C GLY A 46 -4.18 -17.88 -0.71
N THR A 47 -5.38 -18.46 -0.58
CA THR A 47 -6.11 -19.13 -1.68
C THR A 47 -6.46 -18.18 -2.83
N SER A 48 -6.62 -16.88 -2.56
CA SER A 48 -6.87 -15.84 -3.56
C SER A 48 -5.61 -15.33 -4.26
N HIS A 49 -4.41 -15.86 -3.94
CA HIS A 49 -3.15 -15.42 -4.53
C HIS A 49 -3.17 -15.48 -6.05
N ASN A 50 -3.58 -16.62 -6.63
CA ASN A 50 -3.63 -16.78 -8.08
C ASN A 50 -4.60 -15.80 -8.76
N GLU A 51 -5.73 -15.47 -8.13
CA GLU A 51 -6.69 -14.50 -8.66
C GLU A 51 -6.15 -13.07 -8.57
N THR A 52 -5.51 -12.74 -7.45
CA THR A 52 -4.95 -11.41 -7.18
C THR A 52 -3.72 -11.14 -8.04
N CYS A 53 -2.92 -12.17 -8.30
CA CYS A 53 -1.65 -12.08 -8.99
C CYS A 53 -1.70 -12.54 -10.45
N GLN A 54 -2.73 -13.27 -10.89
CA GLN A 54 -2.91 -13.74 -12.27
C GLN A 54 -1.69 -14.43 -12.89
N GLY A 55 -0.89 -15.13 -12.08
CA GLY A 55 0.38 -15.75 -12.51
C GLY A 55 1.50 -14.76 -12.84
N SER A 56 1.34 -13.48 -12.46
CA SER A 56 2.35 -12.43 -12.60
C SER A 56 3.60 -12.75 -11.78
N SER A 57 4.76 -12.59 -12.41
CA SER A 57 6.07 -12.58 -11.74
C SER A 57 6.42 -11.21 -11.14
N SER A 58 5.42 -10.34 -10.91
CA SER A 58 5.65 -9.02 -10.33
C SER A 58 6.13 -9.15 -8.89
N MET A 59 6.95 -8.18 -8.45
CA MET A 59 7.47 -8.17 -7.08
C MET A 59 6.37 -8.07 -6.02
N SER A 60 5.20 -7.52 -6.36
CA SER A 60 4.01 -7.49 -5.50
C SER A 60 3.42 -8.87 -5.20
N CYS A 61 3.84 -9.90 -5.95
CA CYS A 61 3.29 -11.25 -5.92
C CYS A 61 4.32 -12.31 -5.54
N ASP A 62 5.54 -11.90 -5.15
CA ASP A 62 6.60 -12.77 -4.65
C ASP A 62 6.19 -13.37 -3.30
N ASN A 63 5.60 -14.56 -3.36
CA ASN A 63 5.15 -15.29 -2.18
C ASN A 63 6.25 -16.24 -1.70
N PRO A 64 6.92 -15.95 -0.57
CA PRO A 64 8.02 -16.79 -0.06
C PRO A 64 7.57 -18.18 0.40
N GLU A 65 6.27 -18.38 0.64
CA GLU A 65 5.74 -19.62 1.21
C GLU A 65 4.34 -19.94 0.65
N PRO A 66 4.25 -20.42 -0.60
CA PRO A 66 2.98 -20.60 -1.29
C PRO A 66 2.11 -21.72 -0.71
N ILE A 67 2.66 -22.62 0.12
CA ILE A 67 1.88 -23.71 0.76
C ILE A 67 1.22 -23.28 2.08
N ARG A 68 1.61 -22.13 2.67
CA ARG A 68 1.01 -21.60 3.92
C ARG A 68 0.11 -20.43 3.59
N LEU A 69 -1.19 -20.69 3.63
CA LEU A 69 -2.25 -19.86 3.07
C LEU A 69 -2.88 -18.90 4.10
N SER A 70 -2.74 -19.17 5.40
CA SER A 70 -3.24 -18.31 6.48
C SER A 70 -2.09 -17.68 7.29
N LEU A 71 -2.40 -16.66 8.09
CA LEU A 71 -1.40 -16.13 9.03
C LEU A 71 -0.97 -17.20 10.03
N ALA A 72 -1.92 -18.01 10.54
CA ALA A 72 -1.62 -19.02 11.54
C ALA A 72 -0.67 -20.09 10.98
N SER A 73 -0.89 -20.59 9.77
CA SER A 73 0.04 -21.57 9.17
C SER A 73 1.45 -20.99 9.02
N ARG A 74 1.57 -19.73 8.61
CA ARG A 74 2.86 -19.02 8.52
C ARG A 74 3.55 -18.85 9.87
N LEU A 75 2.81 -18.45 10.90
CA LEU A 75 3.30 -18.25 12.27
C LEU A 75 3.79 -19.56 12.91
N PHE A 76 3.09 -20.66 12.67
CA PHE A 76 3.34 -21.95 13.33
C PHE A 76 4.11 -22.95 12.47
N GLY A 77 4.27 -22.70 11.17
CA GLY A 77 4.92 -23.63 10.25
C GLY A 77 4.11 -24.89 9.96
N LEU A 78 2.78 -24.82 10.11
CA LEU A 78 1.88 -25.96 9.97
C LEU A 78 1.03 -25.85 8.70
N SER A 79 0.51 -26.98 8.19
CA SER A 79 -0.34 -26.99 7.00
C SER A 79 -1.76 -26.54 7.29
N ASP A 80 -2.33 -25.64 6.48
CA ASP A 80 -3.75 -25.26 6.56
C ASP A 80 -4.69 -26.43 6.27
N VAL A 81 -4.23 -27.44 5.52
CA VAL A 81 -5.00 -28.63 5.15
C VAL A 81 -4.87 -29.72 6.21
N HIS A 82 -3.64 -30.09 6.58
CA HIS A 82 -3.42 -31.23 7.49
C HIS A 82 -3.53 -30.86 8.97
N ASN A 83 -3.22 -29.62 9.35
CA ASN A 83 -3.17 -29.17 10.74
C ASN A 83 -4.29 -28.17 11.10
N LYS A 84 -5.40 -28.12 10.35
CA LYS A 84 -6.49 -27.14 10.56
C LYS A 84 -7.00 -27.09 12.02
N THR A 85 -7.22 -28.24 12.63
CA THR A 85 -7.70 -28.34 14.03
C THR A 85 -6.66 -27.81 15.02
N GLU A 86 -5.39 -28.12 14.79
CA GLU A 86 -4.26 -27.68 15.61
C GLU A 86 -4.06 -26.17 15.49
N LEU A 87 -4.05 -25.62 14.27
CA LEU A 87 -3.99 -24.18 14.02
C LEU A 87 -5.12 -23.43 14.74
N THR A 88 -6.34 -23.97 14.67
CA THR A 88 -7.48 -23.41 15.41
C THR A 88 -7.27 -23.47 16.93
N ALA A 89 -6.70 -24.56 17.45
CA ALA A 89 -6.43 -24.70 18.87
C ALA A 89 -5.33 -23.73 19.36
N LEU A 90 -4.30 -23.51 18.54
CA LEU A 90 -3.20 -22.59 18.84
C LEU A 90 -3.67 -21.12 18.88
N THR A 91 -4.63 -20.72 18.05
CA THR A 91 -5.14 -19.34 17.98
C THR A 91 -6.25 -19.04 18.99
N ARG A 92 -6.98 -20.05 19.50
CA ARG A 92 -8.14 -19.90 20.41
C ARG A 92 -7.89 -19.09 21.68
N GLN A 93 -6.67 -19.05 22.19
CA GLN A 93 -6.33 -18.39 23.47
C GLN A 93 -5.56 -17.08 23.29
N VAL A 94 -5.20 -16.72 22.05
CA VAL A 94 -4.47 -15.49 21.76
C VAL A 94 -5.31 -14.27 22.13
N LYS A 95 -4.71 -13.32 22.84
CA LYS A 95 -5.31 -12.03 23.21
C LYS A 95 -4.75 -10.89 22.35
N LEU A 96 -5.27 -9.68 22.51
CA LEU A 96 -4.77 -8.49 21.81
C LEU A 96 -3.51 -7.93 22.49
N ALA A 97 -2.47 -7.66 21.72
CA ALA A 97 -1.42 -6.75 22.15
C ALA A 97 -1.85 -5.30 21.84
N PHE A 98 -1.59 -4.36 22.75
CA PHE A 98 -1.84 -2.93 22.52
C PHE A 98 -0.62 -2.33 21.84
N VAL A 99 -0.77 -1.92 20.59
CA VAL A 99 0.30 -1.32 19.79
C VAL A 99 -0.08 0.13 19.51
N THR A 100 0.77 1.05 19.95
CA THR A 100 0.51 2.49 19.86
C THR A 100 1.66 3.21 19.19
N PHE A 101 1.34 4.07 18.22
CA PHE A 101 2.29 4.93 17.53
C PHE A 101 2.12 6.40 17.93
N ASN A 102 3.26 7.09 17.98
CA ASN A 102 3.34 8.54 18.17
C ASN A 102 4.35 9.11 17.17
N SER A 103 3.95 10.12 16.40
CA SER A 103 4.81 10.77 15.41
C SER A 103 4.48 12.26 15.32
N PRO A 104 5.47 13.17 15.28
CA PRO A 104 5.21 14.59 15.08
C PRO A 104 4.61 14.86 13.70
N ALA A 105 4.03 16.04 13.48
CA ALA A 105 3.69 16.47 12.12
C ALA A 105 4.97 16.65 11.28
N GLY A 106 4.83 16.48 9.95
CA GLY A 106 5.96 16.60 9.04
C GLY A 106 5.54 16.79 7.58
N SER A 107 6.52 16.71 6.69
CA SER A 107 6.30 16.70 5.25
C SER A 107 7.26 15.74 4.57
N ILE A 108 6.81 15.08 3.51
CA ILE A 108 7.62 14.17 2.70
C ILE A 108 7.57 14.61 1.25
N PHE A 109 8.72 14.65 0.59
CA PHE A 109 8.76 14.80 -0.87
C PHE A 109 8.71 13.41 -1.49
N ALA A 110 7.62 13.09 -2.17
CA ALA A 110 7.38 11.80 -2.79
C ALA A 110 6.71 11.99 -4.14
N CYS A 111 7.08 11.19 -5.14
CA CYS A 111 6.44 11.19 -6.45
C CYS A 111 6.33 12.58 -7.12
N GLY A 112 7.31 13.45 -6.87
CA GLY A 112 7.33 14.82 -7.40
C GLY A 112 6.47 15.84 -6.63
N HIS A 113 5.91 15.47 -5.48
CA HIS A 113 5.02 16.30 -4.68
C HIS A 113 5.42 16.34 -3.19
N ASN A 114 5.16 17.47 -2.52
CA ASN A 114 5.37 17.63 -1.08
C ASN A 114 4.09 17.31 -0.31
N PHE A 115 3.98 16.09 0.22
CA PHE A 115 2.84 15.68 1.03
C PHE A 115 3.02 16.15 2.48
N LYS A 116 1.96 16.73 3.06
CA LYS A 116 1.90 17.07 4.48
C LYS A 116 1.43 15.85 5.27
N ILE A 117 2.14 15.52 6.34
CA ILE A 117 1.82 14.42 7.23
C ILE A 117 1.37 15.01 8.58
N PRO A 118 0.14 14.71 9.04
CA PRO A 118 -0.35 15.21 10.31
C PRO A 118 0.40 14.59 11.49
N GLU A 119 0.38 15.27 12.63
CA GLU A 119 0.81 14.69 13.90
C GLU A 119 -0.08 13.49 14.25
N VAL A 120 0.55 12.44 14.77
CA VAL A 120 -0.10 11.24 15.25
C VAL A 120 0.19 11.12 16.74
N ALA A 121 -0.84 11.23 17.57
CA ALA A 121 -0.74 11.06 19.02
C ALA A 121 -1.60 9.88 19.47
N ASN A 122 -1.00 8.95 20.21
CA ASN A 122 -1.64 7.77 20.78
C ASN A 122 -2.48 6.96 19.78
N TYR A 123 -1.99 6.80 18.55
CA TYR A 123 -2.72 6.00 17.54
C TYR A 123 -2.63 4.51 17.90
N ILE A 124 -3.77 3.93 18.28
CA ILE A 124 -3.87 2.51 18.62
C ILE A 124 -4.19 1.71 17.34
N VAL A 125 -3.38 0.70 17.06
CA VAL A 125 -3.53 -0.16 15.88
C VAL A 125 -4.75 -1.07 16.02
N ASP A 126 -5.71 -0.94 15.10
CA ASP A 126 -6.83 -1.87 14.94
C ASP A 126 -6.41 -3.07 14.06
N PRO A 127 -6.36 -4.31 14.60
CA PRO A 127 -5.91 -5.50 13.86
C PRO A 127 -6.84 -5.96 12.74
N LEU A 128 -8.05 -5.39 12.65
CA LEU A 128 -9.07 -5.77 11.68
C LEU A 128 -9.24 -4.74 10.57
N ARG A 129 -8.42 -3.69 10.55
CA ARG A 129 -8.48 -2.60 9.57
C ARG A 129 -7.11 -2.34 8.95
N THR A 130 -7.13 -1.89 7.70
CA THR A 130 -5.96 -1.28 7.08
C THR A 130 -5.60 -0.01 7.84
N MET A 131 -4.30 0.22 8.02
CA MET A 131 -3.78 1.42 8.65
C MET A 131 -4.25 2.70 7.97
N ALA A 132 -4.67 3.67 8.79
CA ALA A 132 -5.15 4.97 8.32
C ALA A 132 -4.11 6.10 8.46
N ILE A 133 -2.91 5.80 8.96
CA ILE A 133 -1.80 6.75 9.08
C ILE A 133 -0.66 6.35 8.13
N SER A 134 0.16 7.33 7.75
CA SER A 134 1.28 7.08 6.85
C SER A 134 2.34 6.17 7.46
N SER A 135 3.00 5.36 6.63
CA SER A 135 4.22 4.61 6.90
C SER A 135 5.36 5.50 7.42
N TRP A 136 5.36 6.80 7.11
CA TRP A 136 6.28 7.77 7.72
C TRP A 136 6.06 7.90 9.23
N SER A 137 4.81 7.80 9.69
CA SER A 137 4.48 7.86 11.13
C SER A 137 4.86 6.59 11.88
N LEU A 138 5.31 5.55 11.18
CA LEU A 138 5.79 4.29 11.74
C LEU A 138 7.31 4.26 11.94
N GLN A 139 8.04 5.35 11.65
CA GLN A 139 9.51 5.34 11.71
C GLN A 139 10.08 5.15 13.14
N LYS A 140 9.28 5.40 14.17
CA LYS A 140 9.68 5.20 15.57
C LYS A 140 9.17 3.87 16.10
N VAL A 141 9.94 3.26 17.01
CA VAL A 141 9.54 2.04 17.73
C VAL A 141 8.17 2.27 18.36
N PRO A 142 7.16 1.41 18.10
CA PRO A 142 5.87 1.53 18.75
C PRO A 142 5.96 1.24 20.24
N GLN A 143 5.04 1.80 21.00
CA GLN A 143 4.75 1.26 22.33
C GLN A 143 3.96 -0.03 22.16
N VAL A 144 4.47 -1.14 22.70
CA VAL A 144 3.73 -2.40 22.74
C VAL A 144 3.53 -2.79 24.20
N ALA A 145 2.27 -2.99 24.58
CA ALA A 145 1.85 -3.42 25.90
C ALA A 145 0.88 -4.61 25.82
N TRP A 146 0.80 -5.41 26.88
CA TRP A 146 -0.06 -6.59 26.96
C TRP A 146 -0.42 -6.93 28.40
N ASP A 147 -1.42 -7.79 28.61
CA ASP A 147 -1.76 -8.21 29.97
C ASP A 147 -0.84 -9.36 30.41
N SER A 148 -0.21 -9.24 31.57
CA SER A 148 0.61 -10.31 32.15
C SER A 148 0.04 -10.77 33.50
N PRO A 149 0.07 -12.08 33.81
CA PRO A 149 -0.36 -12.58 35.12
C PRO A 149 0.53 -12.06 36.26
N ASN A 150 1.79 -11.71 35.99
CA ASN A 150 2.69 -11.09 36.97
C ASN A 150 3.80 -10.29 36.29
N ASN A 151 4.34 -9.30 36.99
CA ASN A 151 5.38 -8.40 36.44
C ASN A 151 6.75 -9.05 36.25
N GLN A 152 6.93 -10.32 36.65
CA GLN A 152 8.20 -11.06 36.56
C GLN A 152 8.28 -11.98 35.35
N THR A 153 7.15 -12.24 34.68
CA THR A 153 7.11 -13.10 33.49
C THR A 153 7.89 -12.42 32.37
N LEU A 154 8.81 -13.17 31.77
CA LEU A 154 9.61 -12.72 30.64
C LEU A 154 8.91 -13.04 29.32
N TYR A 155 9.05 -12.14 28.36
CA TYR A 155 8.46 -12.27 27.04
C TYR A 155 9.46 -11.96 25.94
N THR A 156 9.30 -12.65 24.81
CA THR A 156 9.90 -12.28 23.54
C THR A 156 8.84 -11.56 22.69
N VAL A 157 9.19 -10.38 22.18
CA VAL A 157 8.34 -9.62 21.26
C VAL A 157 8.96 -9.62 19.88
N VAL A 158 8.17 -10.03 18.88
CA VAL A 158 8.59 -10.08 17.47
C VAL A 158 7.68 -9.19 16.64
N ILE A 159 8.25 -8.32 15.83
CA ILE A 159 7.53 -7.54 14.81
C ILE A 159 7.97 -8.11 13.46
N TRP A 160 7.06 -8.76 12.73
CA TRP A 160 7.39 -9.61 11.60
C TRP A 160 6.41 -9.46 10.45
N ASP A 161 6.92 -9.21 9.25
CA ASP A 161 6.13 -9.19 8.01
C ASP A 161 5.78 -10.61 7.61
N ALA A 162 4.49 -10.97 7.75
CA ALA A 162 4.02 -12.32 7.45
C ALA A 162 3.84 -12.56 5.94
N GLY A 163 3.78 -11.52 5.12
CA GLY A 163 3.70 -11.66 3.67
C GLY A 163 5.06 -11.99 3.06
N HIS A 164 6.09 -11.19 3.39
CA HIS A 164 7.42 -11.28 2.77
C HIS A 164 8.52 -11.84 3.68
N TYR A 165 8.19 -12.17 4.93
CA TYR A 165 9.08 -12.75 5.94
C TYR A 165 10.23 -11.81 6.35
N HIS A 166 10.00 -10.50 6.36
CA HIS A 166 10.97 -9.54 6.88
C HIS A 166 10.83 -9.37 8.40
N LEU A 167 11.96 -9.45 9.11
CA LEU A 167 12.01 -9.12 10.53
C LEU A 167 12.10 -7.60 10.69
N HIS A 168 11.11 -7.00 11.34
CA HIS A 168 11.07 -5.57 11.63
C HIS A 168 11.58 -5.24 13.01
N GLY A 169 11.55 -6.18 13.96
CA GLY A 169 12.10 -5.98 15.30
C GLY A 169 12.04 -7.25 16.13
N LEU A 170 13.04 -7.47 16.97
CA LEU A 170 13.08 -8.61 17.90
C LEU A 170 13.65 -8.17 19.24
N TYR A 171 12.87 -8.43 20.29
CA TYR A 171 13.19 -8.06 21.66
C TYR A 171 12.96 -9.28 22.55
N ILE A 172 13.92 -9.57 23.42
CA ILE A 172 13.84 -10.70 24.35
C ILE A 172 13.87 -10.21 25.79
N ASN A 173 13.46 -11.07 26.72
CA ASN A 173 13.49 -10.78 28.15
C ASN A 173 12.70 -9.51 28.53
N CYS A 174 11.66 -9.17 27.76
CA CYS A 174 10.74 -8.09 28.09
C CYS A 174 9.97 -8.47 29.37
N TYR A 175 9.83 -7.53 30.30
CA TYR A 175 9.12 -7.71 31.57
C TYR A 175 8.16 -6.53 31.80
N GLN A 176 7.33 -6.59 32.86
CA GLN A 176 6.35 -5.54 33.17
C GLN A 176 5.42 -5.21 31.99
N SER A 177 5.07 -6.21 31.17
CA SER A 177 4.08 -6.02 30.11
C SER A 177 4.43 -4.94 29.08
N SER A 178 5.73 -4.71 28.82
CA SER A 178 6.17 -3.62 27.96
C SER A 178 7.34 -4.00 27.07
N LEU A 179 7.32 -3.53 25.82
CA LEU A 179 8.42 -3.72 24.87
C LEU A 179 9.72 -3.05 25.31
N ILE A 180 9.62 -1.84 25.87
CA ILE A 180 10.78 -0.98 26.16
C ILE A 180 11.68 -1.51 27.28
N SER A 181 11.19 -2.48 28.05
CA SER A 181 11.97 -3.16 29.10
C SER A 181 12.83 -4.29 28.55
N GLY A 182 12.61 -4.70 27.29
CA GLY A 182 13.29 -5.80 26.63
C GLY A 182 14.72 -5.49 26.22
N THR A 183 15.49 -6.54 26.03
CA THR A 183 16.81 -6.48 25.36
C THR A 183 16.60 -6.57 23.85
N THR A 184 17.02 -5.56 23.12
CA THR A 184 16.95 -5.52 21.65
C THR A 184 17.95 -6.50 21.04
N ILE A 185 17.46 -7.40 20.19
CA ILE A 185 18.27 -8.32 19.36
C ILE A 185 18.33 -7.82 17.92
N PHE A 186 17.19 -7.40 17.40
CA PHE A 186 17.08 -6.82 16.07
C PHE A 186 16.43 -5.45 16.18
N ASN A 187 17.16 -4.41 15.78
CA ASN A 187 16.68 -3.03 15.85
C ASN A 187 15.41 -2.86 15.04
N TYR A 188 14.51 -2.02 15.56
CA TYR A 188 13.30 -1.71 14.83
C TYR A 188 13.59 -1.07 13.48
N SER A 189 12.98 -1.60 12.44
CA SER A 189 12.82 -0.97 11.14
C SER A 189 11.34 -0.85 10.84
N ALA A 190 10.91 0.32 10.41
CA ALA A 190 9.50 0.55 10.13
C ALA A 190 9.01 -0.36 9.00
N PRO A 191 7.85 -1.00 9.17
CA PRO A 191 7.24 -1.73 8.08
C PRO A 191 6.68 -0.75 7.04
N SER A 192 6.75 -1.15 5.78
CA SER A 192 6.33 -0.34 4.63
C SER A 192 5.95 -1.26 3.49
N ASN A 193 4.89 -0.93 2.76
CA ASN A 193 4.42 -1.69 1.61
C ASN A 193 4.28 -0.74 0.41
N PRO A 194 5.02 -0.91 -0.69
CA PRO A 194 4.90 -0.03 -1.86
C PRO A 194 3.82 -0.50 -2.85
N TYR A 195 3.10 -1.58 -2.58
CA TYR A 195 2.16 -2.22 -3.52
C TYR A 195 0.69 -1.95 -3.18
N TYR A 196 -0.19 -2.09 -4.17
CA TYR A 196 -1.65 -1.96 -3.99
C TYR A 196 -2.26 -3.08 -3.16
N ILE A 197 -1.58 -4.21 -3.09
CA ILE A 197 -2.00 -5.38 -2.32
C ILE A 197 -1.64 -5.13 -0.85
N SER A 198 -2.65 -5.03 0.01
CA SER A 198 -2.50 -4.92 1.46
C SER A 198 -1.59 -6.02 2.04
N ASN A 199 -0.62 -5.68 2.89
CA ASN A 199 0.33 -6.63 3.47
C ASN A 199 0.29 -6.64 5.02
N PRO A 200 0.19 -7.81 5.68
CA PRO A 200 0.15 -7.88 7.14
C PRO A 200 1.54 -7.98 7.79
N VAL A 201 1.77 -7.13 8.78
CA VAL A 201 2.90 -7.21 9.73
C VAL A 201 2.36 -7.55 11.11
N VAL A 202 2.84 -8.63 11.70
CA VAL A 202 2.33 -9.17 12.95
C VAL A 202 3.26 -8.75 14.10
N VAL A 203 2.66 -8.26 15.18
CA VAL A 203 3.33 -8.06 16.47
C VAL A 203 2.95 -9.22 17.39
N LEU A 204 3.93 -10.03 17.77
CA LEU A 204 3.75 -11.24 18.57
C LEU A 204 4.38 -11.07 19.94
N VAL A 205 3.67 -11.47 20.99
CA VAL A 205 4.20 -11.52 22.36
C VAL A 205 4.19 -12.97 22.85
N ILE A 206 5.38 -13.57 22.94
CA ILE A 206 5.59 -14.98 23.27
C ILE A 206 6.14 -15.09 24.69
N PRO A 207 5.43 -15.74 25.63
CA PRO A 207 5.95 -15.96 26.97
C PRO A 207 7.18 -16.87 26.94
N GLN A 208 8.19 -16.51 27.74
CA GLN A 208 9.39 -17.32 27.94
C GLN A 208 9.24 -18.19 29.19
N THR A 209 9.73 -19.42 29.13
CA THR A 209 9.86 -20.31 30.28
C THR A 209 11.12 -19.99 31.09
N VAL A 210 12.16 -19.48 30.42
CA VAL A 210 13.45 -19.08 31.01
C VAL A 210 13.99 -17.80 30.37
N ARG A 211 14.98 -17.18 31.00
CA ARG A 211 15.67 -16.02 30.42
C ARG A 211 16.49 -16.47 29.20
N LEU A 212 16.28 -15.82 28.06
CA LEU A 212 17.01 -16.10 26.83
C LEU A 212 18.38 -15.42 26.83
N ASN A 213 19.39 -16.12 26.29
CA ASN A 213 20.72 -15.59 26.09
C ASN A 213 20.77 -14.73 24.82
N GLN A 214 21.16 -13.45 24.96
CA GLN A 214 21.22 -12.50 23.85
C GLN A 214 22.10 -12.98 22.68
N SER A 215 23.29 -13.51 22.96
CA SER A 215 24.24 -13.96 21.93
C SER A 215 23.70 -15.15 21.15
N SER A 216 23.09 -16.11 21.84
CA SER A 216 22.48 -17.29 21.20
C SER A 216 21.31 -16.91 20.30
N VAL A 217 20.46 -15.97 20.75
CA VAL A 217 19.33 -15.48 19.94
C VAL A 217 19.81 -14.70 18.73
N ALA A 218 20.82 -13.83 18.89
CA ALA A 218 21.39 -13.07 17.77
C ALA A 218 22.00 -14.00 16.70
N GLN A 219 22.77 -15.02 17.11
CA GLN A 219 23.33 -16.03 16.21
C GLN A 219 22.24 -16.82 15.49
N ALA A 220 21.14 -17.16 16.17
CA ALA A 220 20.01 -17.83 15.55
C ALA A 220 19.35 -16.97 14.46
N VAL A 221 19.12 -15.69 14.74
CA VAL A 221 18.56 -14.74 13.76
C VAL A 221 19.45 -14.64 12.53
N GLU A 222 20.76 -14.48 12.72
CA GLU A 222 21.73 -14.43 11.62
C GLU A 222 21.75 -15.74 10.81
N ALA A 223 21.74 -16.90 11.48
CA ALA A 223 21.74 -18.19 10.81
C ALA A 223 20.46 -18.42 9.98
N ILE A 224 19.29 -18.11 10.55
CA ILE A 224 18.00 -18.26 9.86
C ILE A 224 17.94 -17.32 8.65
N THR A 225 18.25 -16.03 8.84
CA THR A 225 18.22 -15.06 7.74
C THR A 225 19.25 -15.38 6.66
N GLY A 226 20.44 -15.87 7.03
CA GLY A 226 21.46 -16.34 6.09
C GLY A 226 20.99 -17.53 5.25
N ARG A 227 20.31 -18.52 5.86
CA ARG A 227 19.74 -19.67 5.15
C ARG A 227 18.65 -19.28 4.15
N HIS A 228 17.87 -18.25 4.47
CA HIS A 228 16.68 -17.84 3.72
C HIS A 228 16.84 -16.52 2.96
N GLN A 229 18.07 -16.21 2.52
CA GLN A 229 18.37 -15.06 1.64
C GLN A 229 17.86 -13.71 2.20
N GLY A 230 18.02 -13.51 3.50
CA GLY A 230 17.58 -12.30 4.21
C GLY A 230 16.14 -12.36 4.73
N ARG A 231 15.40 -13.45 4.51
CA ARG A 231 14.07 -13.69 5.09
C ARG A 231 14.19 -14.35 6.47
N PHE A 232 13.36 -13.93 7.42
CA PHE A 232 13.30 -14.51 8.75
C PHE A 232 12.10 -15.46 8.85
N VAL A 233 12.37 -16.77 8.97
CA VAL A 233 11.33 -17.80 9.13
C VAL A 233 11.01 -17.96 10.61
N LEU A 234 9.90 -17.35 11.05
CA LEU A 234 9.51 -17.33 12.46
C LEU A 234 9.28 -18.73 13.05
N SER A 235 8.72 -19.67 12.29
CA SER A 235 8.48 -21.03 12.77
C SER A 235 9.80 -21.73 13.16
N GLU A 236 10.83 -21.58 12.32
CA GLU A 236 12.16 -22.15 12.57
C GLU A 236 12.83 -21.53 13.80
N PHE A 237 12.67 -20.22 14.00
CA PHE A 237 13.12 -19.55 15.22
C PHE A 237 12.44 -20.11 16.47
N ARG A 238 11.12 -20.32 16.41
CA ARG A 238 10.35 -20.87 17.54
C ARG A 238 10.72 -22.32 17.82
N ASP A 239 10.98 -23.12 16.79
CA ASP A 239 11.39 -24.51 16.94
C ASP A 239 12.78 -24.60 17.60
N GLN A 240 13.71 -23.73 17.20
CA GLN A 240 15.06 -23.65 17.77
C GLN A 240 15.06 -23.30 19.27
N PHE A 241 14.11 -22.47 19.72
CA PHE A 241 13.96 -22.09 21.13
C PHE A 241 12.72 -22.72 21.78
N SER A 242 12.33 -23.92 21.35
CA SER A 242 11.11 -24.59 21.79
C SER A 242 11.08 -24.99 23.27
N GLN A 243 12.25 -25.01 23.94
CA GLN A 243 12.36 -25.26 25.38
C GLN A 243 12.23 -23.97 26.19
N GLU A 244 12.65 -22.84 25.63
CA GLU A 244 12.69 -21.53 26.26
C GLU A 244 11.47 -20.66 25.93
N LEU A 245 10.79 -20.93 24.82
CA LEU A 245 9.61 -20.22 24.36
C LEU A 245 8.36 -21.08 24.51
N SER A 246 7.28 -20.43 24.90
CA SER A 246 5.95 -21.05 24.84
C SER A 246 5.59 -21.39 23.40
N GLN A 247 4.95 -22.55 23.22
CA GLN A 247 4.45 -23.01 21.92
C GLN A 247 3.35 -22.14 21.33
N ARG A 248 2.80 -21.19 22.10
CA ARG A 248 1.75 -20.28 21.66
C ARG A 248 2.13 -18.85 22.01
N PRO A 249 1.93 -17.88 21.09
CA PRO A 249 1.94 -16.48 21.47
C PRO A 249 0.78 -16.22 22.44
N SER A 250 1.03 -15.40 23.45
CA SER A 250 0.00 -14.99 24.40
C SER A 250 -0.85 -13.84 23.85
N HIS A 251 -0.20 -12.92 23.13
CA HIS A 251 -0.84 -11.75 22.54
C HIS A 251 -0.37 -11.53 21.10
N ILE A 252 -1.28 -11.02 20.28
CA ILE A 252 -1.02 -10.65 18.88
C ILE A 252 -1.68 -9.30 18.59
N ASN A 253 -1.05 -8.50 17.74
CA ASN A 253 -1.72 -7.46 16.98
C ASN A 253 -1.26 -7.55 15.50
N ILE A 254 -2.05 -7.04 14.57
CA ILE A 254 -1.80 -7.10 13.13
C ILE A 254 -1.81 -5.67 12.59
N ILE A 255 -0.74 -5.30 11.93
CA ILE A 255 -0.58 -4.01 11.25
C ILE A 255 -0.76 -4.30 9.76
N THR A 256 -1.89 -3.91 9.18
CA THR A 256 -2.16 -4.10 7.74
C THR A 256 -1.80 -2.83 6.98
N LEU A 257 -0.86 -2.95 6.03
CA LEU A 257 -0.27 -1.81 5.31
C LEU A 257 -0.60 -1.83 3.82
N GLU A 258 -0.86 -0.64 3.26
CA GLU A 258 -1.00 -0.39 1.83
C GLU A 258 0.04 0.62 1.34
N ALA A 259 0.13 0.77 0.01
CA ALA A 259 0.91 1.82 -0.62
C ALA A 259 0.48 3.21 -0.14
N ASP A 260 1.48 4.00 0.27
CA ASP A 260 1.34 5.42 0.54
C ASP A 260 2.51 6.19 -0.09
N PRO A 261 2.49 7.54 -0.10
CA PRO A 261 3.57 8.32 -0.72
C PRO A 261 4.95 8.01 -0.13
N PHE A 262 5.05 7.76 1.17
CA PHE A 262 6.33 7.46 1.81
C PHE A 262 6.88 6.11 1.37
N SER A 263 6.07 5.05 1.44
CA SER A 263 6.49 3.69 1.10
C SER A 263 6.88 3.60 -0.38
N VAL A 264 6.09 4.19 -1.28
CA VAL A 264 6.39 4.20 -2.70
C VAL A 264 7.70 4.92 -3.00
N GLN A 265 7.93 6.10 -2.40
CA GLN A 265 9.18 6.84 -2.60
C GLN A 265 10.39 6.09 -2.03
N TYR A 266 10.26 5.50 -0.83
CA TYR A 266 11.33 4.75 -0.19
C TYR A 266 11.83 3.57 -1.04
N TYR A 267 10.93 2.83 -1.69
CA TYR A 267 11.32 1.72 -2.59
C TYR A 267 11.82 2.22 -3.96
N LYS A 268 11.30 3.34 -4.44
CA LYS A 268 11.81 4.00 -5.65
C LYS A 268 13.26 4.43 -5.49
N ASP A 269 13.59 5.06 -4.37
CA ASP A 269 14.95 5.54 -4.06
C ASP A 269 15.96 4.39 -3.91
N LYS A 270 15.47 3.19 -3.58
CA LYS A 270 16.27 1.95 -3.53
C LYS A 270 16.33 1.19 -4.86
N PHE A 271 15.81 1.78 -5.94
CA PHE A 271 15.75 1.17 -7.27
C PHE A 271 15.04 -0.19 -7.30
N VAL A 272 14.03 -0.38 -6.45
CA VAL A 272 13.27 -1.64 -6.36
C VAL A 272 12.04 -1.57 -7.27
N VAL A 273 11.15 -0.62 -7.01
CA VAL A 273 9.91 -0.40 -7.77
C VAL A 273 9.55 1.08 -7.71
N ASP A 274 9.09 1.63 -8.83
CA ASP A 274 8.54 2.99 -8.92
C ASP A 274 7.02 2.91 -9.12
N ASN A 275 6.30 2.82 -8.01
CA ASN A 275 4.83 2.76 -7.98
C ASN A 275 4.18 4.14 -7.87
N CYS A 276 4.85 5.23 -8.28
CA CYS A 276 4.23 6.55 -8.22
C CYS A 276 2.95 6.64 -9.09
N ALA A 277 2.94 6.02 -10.27
CA ALA A 277 1.74 5.90 -11.10
C ALA A 277 0.57 5.18 -10.37
N LEU A 278 0.86 4.31 -9.42
CA LEU A 278 -0.15 3.64 -8.61
C LEU A 278 -0.92 4.65 -7.73
N LEU A 279 -0.20 5.56 -7.07
CA LEU A 279 -0.82 6.60 -6.24
C LEU A 279 -1.63 7.59 -7.08
N ILE A 280 -1.10 7.95 -8.25
CA ILE A 280 -1.80 8.80 -9.24
C ILE A 280 -3.10 8.13 -9.69
N SER A 281 -3.13 6.79 -9.77
CA SER A 281 -4.31 6.07 -10.24
C SER A 281 -5.54 6.20 -9.35
N ARG A 282 -5.36 6.56 -8.06
CA ARG A 282 -6.46 6.80 -7.10
C ARG A 282 -7.14 8.16 -7.30
N LEU A 283 -6.55 9.05 -8.11
CA LEU A 283 -7.08 10.40 -8.27
C LEU A 283 -8.40 10.36 -9.05
N THR A 284 -9.44 10.96 -8.47
CA THR A 284 -10.79 11.05 -9.05
C THR A 284 -10.81 11.49 -10.52
N PRO A 285 -10.03 12.49 -10.97
CA PRO A 285 -10.01 12.88 -12.37
C PRO A 285 -9.65 11.73 -13.31
N LEU A 286 -8.71 10.85 -12.95
CA LEU A 286 -8.33 9.72 -13.81
C LEU A 286 -9.48 8.71 -13.96
N HIS A 287 -10.19 8.41 -12.86
CA HIS A 287 -11.35 7.54 -12.88
C HIS A 287 -12.49 8.09 -13.75
N GLN A 288 -12.78 9.38 -13.63
CA GLN A 288 -13.78 10.05 -14.46
C GLN A 288 -13.42 9.96 -15.94
N VAL A 289 -12.16 10.25 -16.28
CA VAL A 289 -11.65 10.15 -17.65
C VAL A 289 -11.76 8.74 -18.21
N ALA A 290 -11.35 7.73 -17.44
CA ALA A 290 -11.42 6.33 -17.84
C ALA A 290 -12.86 5.90 -18.17
N LYS A 291 -13.81 6.28 -17.29
CA LYS A 291 -15.24 6.00 -17.45
C LYS A 291 -15.83 6.70 -18.67
N LEU A 292 -15.58 8.00 -18.83
CA LEU A 292 -16.11 8.79 -19.94
C LEU A 292 -15.51 8.33 -21.28
N SER A 293 -14.25 7.92 -21.30
CA SER A 293 -13.52 7.56 -22.53
C SER A 293 -13.74 6.10 -22.93
N ASN A 294 -14.50 5.33 -22.14
CA ASN A 294 -14.69 3.89 -22.31
C ASN A 294 -13.36 3.12 -22.47
N LEU A 295 -12.32 3.56 -21.75
CA LEU A 295 -11.01 2.91 -21.76
C LEU A 295 -11.11 1.61 -20.95
N SER A 296 -10.78 0.49 -21.59
CA SER A 296 -10.69 -0.79 -20.88
C SER A 296 -9.51 -0.75 -19.91
N MET A 297 -9.82 -0.65 -18.61
CA MET A 297 -8.83 -0.59 -17.53
C MET A 297 -9.10 -1.70 -16.52
N SER A 298 -8.03 -2.30 -16.00
CA SER A 298 -8.10 -3.29 -14.92
C SER A 298 -7.89 -2.60 -13.59
N TRP A 299 -8.86 -2.76 -12.70
CA TRP A 299 -8.89 -2.15 -11.38
C TRP A 299 -8.73 -3.22 -10.30
N GLY A 300 -8.15 -2.86 -9.16
CA GLY A 300 -7.93 -3.77 -8.03
C GLY A 300 -9.21 -4.19 -7.32
N ASP A 301 -10.31 -3.48 -7.54
CA ASP A 301 -11.63 -3.82 -7.02
C ASP A 301 -12.63 -3.89 -8.19
N ASN A 302 -13.35 -5.00 -8.32
CA ASN A 302 -14.26 -5.27 -9.44
C ASN A 302 -15.60 -4.52 -9.31
N SER A 303 -15.77 -3.65 -8.31
CA SER A 303 -17.01 -2.89 -8.14
C SER A 303 -17.12 -1.79 -9.20
N THR A 304 -17.74 -2.11 -10.34
CA THR A 304 -18.11 -1.15 -11.40
C THR A 304 -19.10 -0.07 -10.95
N GLU A 305 -19.55 -0.11 -9.69
CA GLU A 305 -20.60 0.74 -9.12
C GLU A 305 -20.11 1.66 -7.97
N SER A 306 -18.85 1.57 -7.54
CA SER A 306 -18.37 2.46 -6.47
C SER A 306 -18.20 3.89 -6.98
N THR A 307 -18.75 4.85 -6.24
CA THR A 307 -18.49 6.29 -6.40
C THR A 307 -17.32 6.77 -5.53
N ASP A 308 -16.79 5.91 -4.65
CA ASP A 308 -15.62 6.17 -3.82
C ASP A 308 -14.41 5.43 -4.41
N PHE A 309 -13.67 6.16 -5.22
CA PHE A 309 -12.48 5.67 -5.91
C PHE A 309 -11.21 5.76 -5.05
N ASN A 310 -11.32 6.27 -3.82
CA ASN A 310 -10.16 6.46 -2.98
C ASN A 310 -9.43 5.16 -2.67
N ASN A 311 -10.06 3.99 -2.79
CA ASN A 311 -9.46 2.69 -2.43
C ASN A 311 -9.16 1.78 -3.63
N THR A 312 -9.34 2.26 -4.86
CA THR A 312 -9.15 1.44 -6.06
C THR A 312 -7.90 1.87 -6.81
N TYR A 313 -7.08 0.89 -7.20
CA TYR A 313 -5.84 1.11 -7.94
C TYR A 313 -5.93 0.52 -9.34
N LEU A 314 -5.25 1.12 -10.30
CA LEU A 314 -5.02 0.48 -11.60
C LEU A 314 -4.01 -0.66 -11.45
N THR A 315 -4.41 -1.87 -11.81
CA THR A 315 -3.55 -3.07 -11.77
C THR A 315 -2.83 -3.34 -13.10
N SER A 316 -3.25 -2.67 -14.19
CA SER A 316 -2.66 -2.80 -15.52
C SER A 316 -1.48 -1.86 -15.80
N LEU A 317 -1.08 -1.02 -14.84
CA LEU A 317 0.02 -0.07 -15.03
C LEU A 317 1.37 -0.78 -15.13
N ALA A 318 2.18 -0.37 -16.12
CA ALA A 318 3.51 -0.92 -16.35
C ALA A 318 4.61 0.14 -16.45
N LEU A 319 4.25 1.39 -16.76
CA LEU A 319 5.18 2.50 -16.98
C LEU A 319 4.78 3.72 -16.15
N ASN A 320 5.80 4.47 -15.73
CA ASN A 320 5.66 5.84 -15.27
C ASN A 320 5.85 6.80 -16.45
N LEU A 321 5.11 7.91 -16.40
CA LEU A 321 5.16 9.00 -17.37
C LEU A 321 5.56 10.28 -16.64
N ALA A 322 6.64 10.93 -17.08
CA ALA A 322 7.02 12.25 -16.61
C ALA A 322 6.88 13.26 -17.75
N VAL A 323 6.12 14.34 -17.51
CA VAL A 323 5.83 15.39 -18.50
C VAL A 323 6.44 16.70 -18.01
N THR A 324 7.38 17.25 -18.78
CA THR A 324 8.08 18.49 -18.45
C THR A 324 8.01 19.49 -19.59
N TYR A 325 7.48 20.66 -19.31
CA TYR A 325 7.40 21.80 -20.22
C TYR A 325 8.59 22.72 -19.99
N ASN A 326 9.14 23.23 -21.08
CA ASN A 326 10.16 24.28 -21.05
C ASN A 326 9.61 25.52 -21.76
N THR A 327 9.69 26.67 -21.10
CA THR A 327 9.35 27.96 -21.69
C THR A 327 10.57 28.85 -21.77
N GLY A 328 10.72 29.54 -22.90
CA GLY A 328 11.68 30.63 -23.05
C GLY A 328 11.12 31.96 -22.52
N ASP A 329 11.98 32.97 -22.47
CA ASP A 329 11.55 34.34 -22.20
C ASP A 329 10.72 34.84 -23.38
N PHE A 330 9.51 35.35 -23.11
CA PHE A 330 8.75 36.06 -24.13
C PHE A 330 7.85 37.13 -23.53
N ARG A 331 7.51 38.11 -24.37
CA ARG A 331 6.56 39.16 -24.05
C ARG A 331 5.39 39.06 -25.03
N VAL A 332 4.18 39.23 -24.50
CA VAL A 332 2.97 39.25 -25.31
C VAL A 332 2.09 40.39 -24.82
N GLU A 333 1.55 41.15 -25.77
CA GLU A 333 0.49 42.11 -25.49
C GLU A 333 -0.85 41.39 -25.67
N TYR A 334 -1.68 41.41 -24.63
CA TYR A 334 -3.04 40.87 -24.68
C TYR A 334 -3.98 41.86 -24.00
N CYS A 335 -5.06 42.24 -24.68
CA CYS A 335 -6.01 43.27 -24.22
C CYS A 335 -5.30 44.57 -23.75
N CYS A 336 -4.39 45.11 -24.55
CA CYS A 336 -3.60 46.32 -24.26
C CYS A 336 -2.73 46.23 -22.99
N THR A 337 -2.54 45.02 -22.45
CA THR A 337 -1.71 44.77 -21.28
C THR A 337 -0.51 43.96 -21.70
N ASN A 338 0.68 44.43 -21.31
CA ASN A 338 1.93 43.73 -21.57
C ASN A 338 2.18 42.67 -20.50
N TYR A 339 2.24 41.41 -20.92
CA TYR A 339 2.63 40.30 -20.09
C TYR A 339 4.05 39.86 -20.44
N SER A 340 4.88 39.72 -19.42
CA SER A 340 6.20 39.10 -19.54
C SER A 340 6.19 37.74 -18.88
N ILE A 341 6.58 36.72 -19.64
CA ILE A 341 6.82 35.37 -19.14
C ILE A 341 8.32 35.15 -19.15
N THR A 342 8.86 34.80 -17.98
CA THR A 342 10.25 34.41 -17.84
C THR A 342 10.43 32.95 -18.19
N SER A 343 11.61 32.63 -18.68
CA SER A 343 12.06 31.27 -18.95
C SER A 343 11.97 30.42 -17.69
N GLY A 344 11.64 29.16 -17.88
CA GLY A 344 11.38 28.26 -16.78
C GLY A 344 11.09 26.84 -17.24
N MET A 345 11.10 25.94 -16.27
CA MET A 345 10.75 24.55 -16.45
C MET A 345 9.57 24.23 -15.54
N PHE A 346 8.54 23.61 -16.09
CA PHE A 346 7.37 23.16 -15.37
C PHE A 346 7.20 21.66 -15.55
N THR A 347 7.32 20.91 -14.46
CA THR A 347 7.02 19.47 -14.45
C THR A 347 5.60 19.27 -13.97
N ALA A 348 4.80 18.54 -14.75
CA ALA A 348 3.42 18.25 -14.39
C ALA A 348 3.39 17.48 -13.06
N ASN A 349 2.63 18.00 -12.09
CA ASN A 349 2.42 17.39 -10.80
C ASN A 349 0.96 16.96 -10.67
N PRO A 350 0.64 15.66 -10.78
CA PRO A 350 -0.74 15.19 -10.74
C PRO A 350 -1.40 15.34 -9.36
N PHE A 351 -0.64 15.60 -8.30
CA PHE A 351 -1.16 15.82 -6.96
C PHE A 351 -1.37 17.31 -6.63
N ASP A 352 -1.05 18.22 -7.56
CA ASP A 352 -1.23 19.66 -7.40
C ASP A 352 -2.35 20.15 -8.32
N GLU A 353 -3.43 20.63 -7.73
CA GLU A 353 -4.60 21.17 -8.44
C GLU A 353 -4.45 22.66 -8.80
N SER A 354 -3.31 23.27 -8.47
CA SER A 354 -3.06 24.68 -8.76
C SER A 354 -3.07 24.94 -10.27
N PRO A 355 -3.82 25.95 -10.75
CA PRO A 355 -3.90 26.24 -12.17
C PRO A 355 -2.55 26.68 -12.73
N VAL A 356 -2.21 26.14 -13.90
CA VAL A 356 -0.98 26.48 -14.63
C VAL A 356 -1.33 27.47 -15.72
N ARG A 357 -0.52 28.52 -15.89
CA ARG A 357 -0.72 29.50 -16.97
C ARG A 357 -0.54 28.80 -18.33
N SER A 358 -1.47 28.98 -19.26
CA SER A 358 -1.37 28.43 -20.63
C SER A 358 -0.05 28.77 -21.34
N ALA A 359 0.52 29.94 -21.04
CA ALA A 359 1.84 30.35 -21.51
C ALA A 359 2.96 29.35 -21.17
N VAL A 360 2.89 28.72 -19.99
CA VAL A 360 3.89 27.75 -19.47
C VAL A 360 3.80 26.42 -20.19
N VAL A 361 2.60 26.05 -20.63
CA VAL A 361 2.33 24.77 -21.30
C VAL A 361 2.08 24.97 -22.81
N ARG A 362 2.54 26.08 -23.39
CA ARG A 362 2.27 26.40 -24.80
C ARG A 362 3.11 25.58 -25.78
N LEU A 363 4.31 25.22 -25.38
CA LEU A 363 5.26 24.48 -26.20
C LEU A 363 5.20 22.98 -25.91
N ARG A 364 5.57 22.18 -26.90
CA ARG A 364 5.61 20.71 -26.78
C ARG A 364 6.42 20.29 -25.55
N PRO A 365 5.86 19.47 -24.65
CA PRO A 365 6.59 18.99 -23.50
C PRO A 365 7.61 17.93 -23.89
N ARG A 366 8.65 17.80 -23.08
CA ARG A 366 9.45 16.58 -23.01
C ARG A 366 8.67 15.54 -22.21
N VAL A 367 8.49 14.36 -22.81
CA VAL A 367 7.85 13.22 -22.15
C VAL A 367 8.87 12.11 -21.98
N THR A 368 9.01 11.60 -20.77
CA THR A 368 9.90 10.48 -20.45
C THR A 368 9.10 9.29 -19.95
N LEU A 369 9.38 8.11 -20.50
CA LEU A 369 8.82 6.84 -20.07
C LEU A 369 9.86 6.07 -19.25
N SER A 370 9.44 5.55 -18.10
CA SER A 370 10.28 4.65 -17.28
C SER A 370 9.48 3.45 -16.80
N PRO A 371 10.10 2.28 -16.64
CA PRO A 371 9.41 1.10 -16.14
C PRO A 371 9.06 1.27 -14.66
N MET A 372 7.89 0.78 -14.24
CA MET A 372 7.55 0.71 -12.81
C MET A 372 8.38 -0.37 -12.11
N ASN A 373 8.51 -1.55 -12.73
CA ASN A 373 9.42 -2.59 -12.27
C ASN A 373 10.81 -2.38 -12.86
N MET A 374 11.77 -1.94 -12.04
CA MET A 374 13.11 -1.62 -12.51
C MET A 374 13.90 -2.87 -12.97
N LYS A 375 13.52 -4.07 -12.51
CA LYS A 375 14.10 -5.34 -13.00
C LYS A 375 13.68 -5.69 -14.42
N ASP A 376 12.57 -5.11 -14.92
CA ASP A 376 12.05 -5.32 -16.26
C ASP A 376 12.50 -4.24 -17.26
N ALA A 377 13.59 -3.51 -16.96
CA ALA A 377 14.09 -2.42 -17.79
C ALA A 377 14.34 -2.80 -19.26
N ASN A 378 14.66 -4.06 -19.55
CA ASN A 378 14.84 -4.50 -20.94
C ASN A 378 13.51 -4.76 -21.66
N ARG A 379 12.49 -5.23 -20.94
CA ARG A 379 11.20 -5.61 -21.51
C ARG A 379 10.38 -4.42 -21.99
N TYR A 380 10.51 -3.26 -21.33
CA TYR A 380 9.82 -2.06 -21.80
C TYR A 380 10.45 -1.51 -23.09
N ARG A 381 11.77 -1.62 -23.26
CA ARG A 381 12.45 -1.11 -24.46
C ARG A 381 12.10 -1.89 -25.72
N SER A 382 11.74 -3.17 -25.60
CA SER A 382 11.37 -4.02 -26.74
C SER A 382 9.92 -3.84 -27.20
N ARG A 383 9.13 -2.98 -26.55
CA ARG A 383 7.72 -2.73 -26.91
C ARG A 383 7.59 -1.43 -27.70
N VAL A 384 6.48 -1.32 -28.39
CA VAL A 384 6.06 -0.12 -29.11
C VAL A 384 4.92 0.52 -28.35
N TYR A 385 4.94 1.85 -28.25
CA TYR A 385 3.96 2.62 -27.48
C TYR A 385 3.28 3.69 -28.34
N THR A 386 2.12 4.13 -27.86
CA THR A 386 1.41 5.30 -28.33
C THR A 386 1.29 6.28 -27.18
N LEU A 387 1.72 7.52 -27.39
CA LEU A 387 1.47 8.64 -26.49
C LEU A 387 0.23 9.37 -27.00
N PHE A 388 -0.76 9.52 -26.13
CA PHE A 388 -1.99 10.23 -26.43
C PHE A 388 -2.28 11.25 -25.34
N MET A 389 -2.15 12.53 -25.67
CA MET A 389 -2.45 13.65 -24.76
C MET A 389 -3.81 14.22 -25.12
N VAL A 390 -4.73 14.15 -24.17
CA VAL A 390 -6.14 14.48 -24.39
C VAL A 390 -6.61 15.44 -23.32
N ASP A 391 -7.30 16.50 -23.74
CA ASP A 391 -8.10 17.34 -22.86
C ASP A 391 -9.52 16.76 -22.72
N VAL A 392 -9.86 16.57 -21.46
CA VAL A 392 -11.04 15.89 -20.95
C VAL A 392 -11.87 16.82 -20.07
N ALA A 393 -11.41 18.05 -19.80
CA ALA A 393 -12.14 19.01 -18.99
C ALA A 393 -13.55 19.29 -19.53
N PRO A 394 -13.78 19.47 -20.86
CA PRO A 394 -15.12 19.66 -21.40
C PRO A 394 -16.08 18.49 -21.13
N ALA A 395 -15.53 17.28 -20.99
CA ALA A 395 -16.29 16.07 -20.71
C ALA A 395 -16.67 15.93 -19.23
N VAL A 396 -15.77 16.34 -18.33
CA VAL A 396 -15.95 16.26 -16.87
C VAL A 396 -16.87 17.37 -16.37
N GLU A 397 -16.72 18.61 -16.87
CA GLU A 397 -17.50 19.77 -16.41
C GLU A 397 -18.96 19.74 -16.87
N ALA A 398 -19.24 19.21 -18.06
CA ALA A 398 -20.55 19.37 -18.69
C ALA A 398 -21.59 18.30 -18.31
N GLY A 399 -21.20 17.26 -17.55
CA GLY A 399 -22.08 16.13 -17.22
C GLY A 399 -22.69 15.44 -18.47
N GLN A 400 -22.05 15.62 -19.63
CA GLN A 400 -22.61 15.19 -20.91
C GLN A 400 -22.35 13.70 -21.15
N SER A 401 -23.37 13.01 -21.68
CA SER A 401 -23.27 11.62 -22.11
C SER A 401 -22.38 11.44 -23.34
N ASN A 402 -22.15 12.50 -24.12
CA ASN A 402 -21.26 12.54 -25.28
C ASN A 402 -20.09 13.50 -25.01
N ALA A 403 -19.16 13.04 -24.18
CA ALA A 403 -17.90 13.70 -23.91
C ALA A 403 -17.15 14.04 -25.21
N ARG A 404 -16.90 15.34 -25.47
CA ARG A 404 -15.97 15.76 -26.51
C ARG A 404 -14.58 15.83 -25.90
N TYR A 405 -13.63 15.18 -26.57
CA TYR A 405 -12.22 15.18 -26.21
C TYR A 405 -11.43 15.98 -27.24
N PHE A 406 -10.49 16.79 -26.79
CA PHE A 406 -9.54 17.45 -27.68
C PHE A 406 -8.20 16.76 -27.58
N THR A 407 -7.70 16.27 -28.71
CA THR A 407 -6.37 15.64 -28.78
C THR A 407 -5.33 16.74 -28.88
N HIS A 408 -4.55 16.99 -27.84
CA HIS A 408 -3.45 17.97 -27.89
C HIS A 408 -2.21 17.44 -28.60
N TRP A 409 -1.97 16.12 -28.52
CA TRP A 409 -0.77 15.50 -29.09
C TRP A 409 -0.97 14.00 -29.27
N LEU A 410 -0.56 13.48 -30.43
CA LEU A 410 -0.61 12.04 -30.72
C LEU A 410 0.68 11.60 -31.41
N VAL A 411 1.40 10.70 -30.75
CA VAL A 411 2.61 10.07 -31.28
C VAL A 411 2.44 8.56 -31.19
N THR A 412 2.60 7.89 -32.32
CA THR A 412 2.48 6.42 -32.41
C THR A 412 3.86 5.80 -32.64
N ASN A 413 3.95 4.48 -32.62
CA ASN A 413 5.16 3.76 -32.96
C ASN A 413 6.41 4.14 -32.13
N ILE A 414 6.23 4.61 -30.89
CA ILE A 414 7.31 4.99 -29.97
C ILE A 414 8.13 3.75 -29.62
N ARG A 415 9.42 3.76 -29.93
CA ARG A 415 10.35 2.64 -29.68
C ARG A 415 11.30 2.97 -28.53
N ASN A 416 11.80 1.94 -27.85
CA ASN A 416 12.80 2.07 -26.79
C ASN A 416 12.41 2.99 -25.62
N GLY A 417 11.13 3.35 -25.49
CA GLY A 417 10.64 4.36 -24.53
C GLY A 417 11.05 5.79 -24.85
N ASP A 418 11.58 6.07 -26.04
CA ASP A 418 11.94 7.40 -26.50
C ASP A 418 10.84 7.98 -27.39
N VAL A 419 10.08 8.94 -26.86
CA VAL A 419 8.96 9.57 -27.56
C VAL A 419 9.40 10.21 -28.88
N SER A 420 10.64 10.67 -29.00
CA SER A 420 11.15 11.28 -30.24
C SER A 420 11.37 10.28 -31.38
N SER A 421 11.35 8.97 -31.08
CA SER A 421 11.46 7.90 -32.08
C SER A 421 10.13 7.53 -32.75
N GLY A 422 9.01 8.07 -32.25
CA GLY A 422 7.68 7.76 -32.76
C GLY A 422 7.26 8.61 -33.96
N ASP A 423 6.19 8.17 -34.61
CA ASP A 423 5.55 8.89 -35.71
C ASP A 423 4.51 9.87 -35.14
N GLU A 424 4.77 11.17 -35.29
CA GLU A 424 3.86 12.24 -34.86
C GLU A 424 2.68 12.33 -35.84
N LEU A 425 1.50 11.91 -35.38
CA LEU A 425 0.25 11.92 -36.18
C LEU A 425 -0.56 13.19 -35.97
N SER A 426 -0.46 13.79 -34.79
CA SER A 426 -1.02 15.10 -34.48
C SER A 426 0.06 15.87 -33.75
N GLU A 427 0.51 16.98 -34.34
CA GLU A 427 1.48 17.88 -33.71
C GLU A 427 0.93 18.42 -32.39
N TYR A 428 1.85 18.69 -31.46
CA TYR A 428 1.49 19.32 -30.20
C TYR A 428 0.91 20.72 -30.44
N PHE A 429 -0.30 20.96 -29.94
CA PHE A 429 -0.81 22.31 -29.74
C PHE A 429 -1.18 22.52 -28.27
N GLY A 430 -0.74 23.64 -27.69
CA GLY A 430 -1.00 23.94 -26.29
C GLY A 430 -2.47 24.26 -25.99
N PRO A 431 -2.85 24.29 -24.70
CA PRO A 431 -4.19 24.70 -24.27
C PRO A 431 -4.36 26.20 -24.55
N ASN A 432 -5.05 26.51 -25.64
CA ASN A 432 -5.45 27.84 -26.04
C ASN A 432 -6.95 27.98 -25.74
N PRO A 433 -7.48 29.16 -25.36
CA PRO A 433 -8.88 29.41 -25.68
C PRO A 433 -8.99 29.24 -27.21
N ILE A 434 -9.78 28.28 -27.67
CA ILE A 434 -10.19 28.22 -29.06
C ILE A 434 -11.04 29.49 -29.23
N ILE A 435 -10.41 30.57 -29.69
CA ILE A 435 -11.14 31.74 -30.16
C ILE A 435 -11.87 31.24 -31.42
N PRO A 436 -13.21 31.15 -31.40
CA PRO A 436 -13.99 30.64 -32.53
C PRO A 436 -13.75 31.42 -33.82
#